data_AF-A1S7P7-F1
#
_entry.id   AF-A1S7P7-F1
#
_cell.length_a   1.000
_cell.length_b   1.000
_cell.length_c   1.000
_cell.angle_alpha   90.00
_cell.angle_beta   90.00
_cell.angle_gamma   90.00
#
_symmetry.space_group_name_H-M   'P 1'
#
loop_
_entity.id
_entity.type
_entity.pdbx_description
1 polymer ?
#
loop_
_entity_poly.entity_id
_entity_poly.type
_entity_poly.pdbx_seq_one_letter_code
_entity_poly.pdbx_strand_id
1 'polypeptide(L)'
;MASVQHAVSVLDMFIATENMHRNSTVSAFEKRRRLTGREADMNVRELVGRWVDERPEQGDSLSLYKESGRYFLETWFSDGCHSRDEMTVTEHTKGLRLDDVGGNFFGEFFVVTEAGLEFHNFRGCFYRAPVCEETLVA
;
A
#
# COMPACT_ATOMS: atom_id res chain seq x y z
N MET A 1 -46.10 22.84 -30.59
CA MET A 1 -45.60 21.92 -29.57
C MET A 1 -44.47 22.61 -28.83
N ALA A 2 -44.72 23.09 -27.61
CA ALA A 2 -43.72 23.73 -26.78
C ALA A 2 -43.98 23.40 -25.31
N SER A 3 -42.93 22.87 -24.67
CA SER A 3 -42.52 23.05 -23.28
C SER A 3 -43.53 22.74 -22.16
N VAL A 4 -43.39 21.55 -21.57
CA VAL A 4 -43.74 21.32 -20.17
C VAL A 4 -42.56 20.61 -19.53
N GLN A 5 -41.71 21.33 -18.80
CA GLN A 5 -40.76 20.74 -17.84
C GLN A 5 -40.21 21.83 -16.92
N HIS A 6 -41.01 22.24 -15.93
CA HIS A 6 -40.52 22.94 -14.74
C HIS A 6 -41.36 22.49 -13.54
N ALA A 7 -41.14 21.27 -13.09
CA ALA A 7 -41.72 20.75 -11.84
C ALA A 7 -40.86 19.64 -11.22
N VAL A 8 -39.53 19.79 -11.27
CA VAL A 8 -38.62 18.99 -10.44
C VAL A 8 -37.83 19.97 -9.60
N SER A 9 -38.54 20.58 -8.64
CA SER A 9 -38.04 21.61 -7.75
C SER A 9 -38.34 21.17 -6.32
N VAL A 10 -37.35 21.35 -5.44
CA VAL A 10 -37.40 21.16 -3.99
C VAL A 10 -37.28 19.70 -3.48
N LEU A 11 -38.01 18.72 -4.02
CA LEU A 11 -38.03 17.37 -3.43
C LEU A 11 -36.69 16.62 -3.54
N ASP A 12 -35.99 16.75 -4.69
CA ASP A 12 -34.67 16.14 -4.88
C ASP A 12 -33.58 16.78 -4.00
N MET A 13 -33.77 18.05 -3.62
CA MET A 13 -32.83 18.77 -2.76
C MET A 13 -32.96 18.34 -1.29
N PHE A 14 -34.17 17.96 -0.84
CA PHE A 14 -34.39 17.38 0.48
C PHE A 14 -33.87 15.94 0.60
N ILE A 15 -34.02 15.12 -0.45
CA ILE A 15 -33.45 13.76 -0.47
C ILE A 15 -31.91 13.80 -0.46
N ALA A 16 -31.30 14.78 -1.13
CA ALA A 16 -29.85 14.96 -1.11
C ALA A 16 -29.32 15.40 0.27
N THR A 17 -30.09 16.20 1.02
CA THR A 17 -29.66 16.69 2.35
C THR A 17 -29.85 15.65 3.45
N GLU A 18 -30.89 14.81 3.41
CA GLU A 18 -31.03 13.70 4.35
C GLU A 18 -29.96 12.61 4.15
N ASN A 19 -29.56 12.32 2.90
CA ASN A 19 -28.52 11.33 2.62
C ASN A 19 -27.11 11.79 3.03
N MET A 20 -26.88 13.11 3.12
CA MET A 20 -25.58 13.65 3.56
C MET A 20 -25.37 13.53 5.08
N HIS A 21 -26.42 13.30 5.86
CA HIS A 21 -26.36 13.26 7.33
C HIS A 21 -26.19 11.87 7.95
N ARG A 22 -26.08 10.79 7.15
CA ARG A 22 -25.96 9.41 7.65
C ARG A 22 -24.66 8.68 7.28
N ASN A 23 -23.55 9.37 7.10
CA ASN A 23 -22.25 8.71 6.82
C ASN A 23 -21.07 9.24 7.65
N SER A 24 -21.32 9.67 8.88
CA SER A 24 -20.27 10.12 9.81
C SER A 24 -19.52 8.99 10.52
N THR A 25 -19.60 7.74 10.03
CA THR A 25 -18.88 6.58 10.56
C THR A 25 -17.96 5.91 9.52
N VAL A 26 -17.57 6.63 8.46
CA VAL A 26 -16.52 6.12 7.57
C VAL A 26 -15.17 6.32 8.28
N SER A 27 -14.58 5.20 8.73
CA SER A 27 -13.24 5.15 9.32
C SER A 27 -12.23 5.90 8.45
N ALA A 28 -11.21 6.51 9.08
CA ALA A 28 -10.10 7.13 8.37
C ALA A 28 -9.49 6.20 7.31
N PHE A 29 -9.48 4.90 7.57
CA PHE A 29 -9.04 3.86 6.63
C PHE A 29 -9.85 3.87 5.33
N GLU A 30 -11.18 3.90 5.43
CA GLU A 30 -12.04 3.86 4.24
C GLU A 30 -12.13 5.22 3.53
N LYS A 31 -11.96 6.33 4.25
CA LYS A 31 -11.73 7.64 3.63
C LYS A 31 -10.43 7.65 2.82
N ARG A 32 -9.34 7.04 3.34
CA ARG A 32 -8.05 6.90 2.63
C ARG A 32 -8.18 6.02 1.39
N ARG A 33 -8.87 4.86 1.48
CA ARG A 33 -9.16 4.00 0.31
C ARG A 33 -9.88 4.74 -0.82
N ARG A 34 -10.77 5.68 -0.47
CA ARG A 34 -11.53 6.48 -1.43
C ARG A 34 -10.71 7.63 -2.04
N LEU A 35 -9.67 8.09 -1.35
CA LEU A 35 -8.74 9.10 -1.87
C LEU A 35 -7.72 8.50 -2.84
N THR A 36 -7.31 7.24 -2.67
CA THR A 36 -6.49 6.51 -3.66
C THR A 36 -7.23 6.15 -4.95
N GLY A 37 -8.56 6.29 -5.00
CA GLY A 37 -9.39 5.88 -6.14
C GLY A 37 -9.75 6.98 -7.14
N ARG A 38 -9.13 8.17 -7.08
CA ARG A 38 -9.52 9.32 -7.92
C ARG A 38 -8.44 9.92 -8.82
N GLU A 39 -7.24 9.37 -8.82
CA GLU A 39 -6.19 9.78 -9.77
C GLU A 39 -5.93 8.66 -10.78
N ALA A 40 -6.44 8.91 -11.98
CA ALA A 40 -6.29 8.10 -13.15
C ALA A 40 -4.87 8.24 -13.71
N ASP A 41 -4.16 7.12 -13.79
CA ASP A 41 -3.53 6.69 -15.04
C ASP A 41 -3.32 5.18 -14.93
N MET A 42 -3.56 4.44 -16.01
CA MET A 42 -3.46 2.97 -16.03
C MET A 42 -2.01 2.47 -15.94
N ASN A 43 -1.33 2.72 -14.82
CA ASN A 43 -0.21 1.94 -14.36
C ASN A 43 -0.74 1.03 -13.26
N VAL A 44 -1.10 -0.20 -13.64
CA VAL A 44 -1.49 -1.24 -12.70
C VAL A 44 -0.29 -1.50 -11.79
N ARG A 45 -0.30 -0.92 -10.59
CA ARG A 45 0.64 -1.28 -9.54
C ARG A 45 0.28 -2.69 -9.09
N GLU A 46 1.15 -3.63 -9.41
CA GLU A 46 1.03 -5.00 -8.96
C GLU A 46 1.57 -5.08 -7.53
N LEU A 47 0.70 -5.45 -6.58
CA LEU A 47 1.13 -5.74 -5.21
C LEU A 47 1.85 -7.09 -5.20
N VAL A 48 3.15 -7.08 -4.90
CA VAL A 48 3.98 -8.29 -4.83
C VAL A 48 3.89 -8.92 -3.43
N GLY A 49 3.73 -8.11 -2.39
CA GLY A 49 3.55 -8.62 -1.03
C GLY A 49 3.42 -7.51 0.00
N ARG A 50 2.90 -7.88 1.17
CA ARG A 50 2.73 -7.00 2.32
C ARG A 50 3.13 -7.70 3.61
N TRP A 51 3.82 -6.96 4.47
CA TRP A 51 4.33 -7.43 5.76
C TRP A 51 4.16 -6.35 6.82
N VAL A 52 4.17 -6.76 8.08
CA VAL A 52 4.21 -5.86 9.23
C VAL A 52 5.46 -6.19 10.04
N ASP A 53 6.23 -5.17 10.38
CA ASP A 53 7.33 -5.30 11.32
C ASP A 53 6.78 -5.36 12.75
N GLU A 54 6.68 -6.58 13.27
CA GLU A 54 6.16 -6.89 14.60
C GLU A 54 7.22 -6.75 15.71
N ARG A 55 8.42 -6.22 15.40
CA ARG A 55 9.40 -5.91 16.45
C ARG A 55 8.77 -4.91 17.45
N PRO A 56 9.04 -5.07 18.76
CA PRO A 56 8.52 -4.14 19.76
C PRO A 56 8.81 -2.69 19.36
N GLU A 57 7.78 -1.84 19.42
CA GLU A 57 7.85 -0.39 19.15
C GLU A 57 8.06 0.04 17.68
N GLN A 58 8.17 -0.88 16.72
CA GLN A 58 8.22 -0.53 15.28
C GLN A 58 6.80 -0.47 14.69
N GLY A 59 6.17 -1.63 14.47
CA GLY A 59 4.81 -1.71 13.92
C GLY A 59 4.70 -1.23 12.48
N ASP A 60 5.81 -1.09 11.77
CA ASP A 60 5.85 -0.53 10.43
C ASP A 60 5.19 -1.47 9.42
N SER A 61 4.41 -0.91 8.50
CA SER A 61 3.81 -1.71 7.42
C SER A 61 4.64 -1.57 6.15
N LEU A 62 5.11 -2.70 5.63
CA LEU A 62 5.91 -2.75 4.41
C LEU A 62 5.07 -3.31 3.27
N SER A 63 5.08 -2.66 2.12
CA SER A 63 4.43 -3.14 0.90
C SER A 63 5.39 -3.07 -0.28
N LEU A 64 5.58 -4.19 -0.98
CA LEU A 64 6.37 -4.26 -2.19
C LEU A 64 5.46 -4.20 -3.41
N TYR A 65 5.73 -3.25 -4.29
CA TYR A 65 4.98 -3.07 -5.53
C TYR A 65 5.88 -3.24 -6.74
N LYS A 66 5.31 -3.73 -7.84
CA LYS A 66 5.89 -3.68 -9.17
C LYS A 66 5.11 -2.69 -10.03
N GLU A 67 5.80 -1.67 -10.54
CA GLU A 67 5.22 -0.61 -11.36
C GLU A 67 6.12 -0.35 -12.57
N SER A 68 5.59 -0.49 -13.79
CA SER A 68 6.36 -0.28 -15.03
C SER A 68 7.68 -1.08 -15.08
N GLY A 69 7.69 -2.32 -14.58
CA GLY A 69 8.87 -3.19 -14.55
C GLY A 69 9.91 -2.89 -13.46
N ARG A 70 9.68 -1.87 -12.62
CA ARG A 70 10.51 -1.52 -11.47
C ARG A 70 9.84 -1.92 -10.17
N TYR A 71 10.66 -2.18 -9.15
CA TYR A 71 10.18 -2.57 -7.83
C TYR A 71 10.32 -1.41 -6.84
N PHE A 72 9.32 -1.23 -6.00
CA PHE A 72 9.30 -0.18 -4.98
C PHE A 72 8.86 -0.77 -3.64
N LEU A 73 9.67 -0.56 -2.60
CA LEU A 73 9.30 -0.87 -1.23
C LEU A 73 8.73 0.40 -0.60
N GLU A 74 7.49 0.33 -0.16
CA GLU A 74 6.84 1.39 0.61
C GLU A 74 6.80 0.99 2.09
N THR A 75 7.29 1.86 2.96
CA THR A 75 7.27 1.64 4.41
C THR A 75 6.39 2.71 5.05
N TRP A 76 5.36 2.30 5.77
CA TRP A 76 4.51 3.16 6.57
C TRP A 76 4.92 3.06 8.03
N PHE A 77 5.41 4.18 8.57
CA PHE A 77 5.87 4.27 9.95
C PHE A 77 4.71 4.56 10.90
N SER A 78 4.87 4.16 12.16
CA SER A 78 3.87 4.36 13.21
C SER A 78 3.56 5.84 13.51
N ASP A 79 4.47 6.75 13.19
CA ASP A 79 4.29 8.21 13.29
C ASP A 79 3.41 8.81 12.17
N GLY A 80 3.03 8.00 11.19
CA GLY A 80 2.23 8.40 10.03
C GLY A 80 3.04 8.93 8.85
N CYS A 81 4.37 8.97 8.94
CA CYS A 81 5.25 9.17 7.80
C CYS A 81 5.32 7.90 6.94
N HIS A 82 5.79 8.05 5.70
CA HIS A 82 6.11 6.90 4.86
C HIS A 82 7.34 7.18 4.00
N SER A 83 8.08 6.13 3.67
CA SER A 83 9.11 6.13 2.63
C SER A 83 8.64 5.32 1.44
N ARG A 84 9.24 5.60 0.29
CA ARG A 84 9.07 4.82 -0.93
C ARG A 84 10.41 4.75 -1.65
N ASP A 85 10.99 3.57 -1.64
CA ASP A 85 12.36 3.34 -2.04
C ASP A 85 12.39 2.39 -3.26
N GLU A 86 13.15 2.75 -4.29
CA GLU A 86 13.30 1.91 -5.49
C GLU A 86 14.26 0.75 -5.21
N MET A 87 13.87 -0.46 -5.60
CA MET A 87 14.59 -1.68 -5.28
C MET A 87 15.15 -2.34 -6.54
N THR A 88 16.44 -2.69 -6.49
CA THR A 88 17.04 -3.69 -7.38
C THR A 88 16.64 -5.07 -6.89
N VAL A 89 16.06 -5.88 -7.77
CA VAL A 89 15.65 -7.24 -7.46
C VAL A 89 16.59 -8.24 -8.11
N THR A 90 17.12 -9.16 -7.31
CA THR A 90 17.97 -10.26 -7.78
C THR A 90 17.47 -11.60 -7.26
N GLU A 91 17.75 -12.68 -7.98
CA GLU A 91 17.47 -14.03 -7.49
C GLU A 91 18.34 -14.36 -6.28
N HIS A 92 17.72 -14.94 -5.26
CA HIS A 92 18.36 -15.40 -4.04
C HIS A 92 17.98 -16.85 -3.76
N THR A 93 18.84 -17.58 -3.06
CA THR A 93 18.66 -19.03 -2.77
C THR A 93 17.31 -19.39 -2.12
N LYS A 94 16.63 -18.43 -1.48
CA LYS A 94 15.35 -18.60 -0.80
C LYS A 94 14.18 -17.82 -1.43
N GLY A 95 14.41 -17.07 -2.51
CA GLY A 95 13.42 -16.18 -3.11
C GLY A 95 14.05 -14.97 -3.78
N LEU A 96 13.51 -13.77 -3.53
CA LEU A 96 13.98 -12.53 -4.17
C LEU A 96 14.73 -11.66 -3.19
N ARG A 97 15.94 -11.24 -3.54
CA ARG A 97 16.70 -10.24 -2.77
C ARG A 97 16.36 -8.85 -3.29
N LEU A 98 16.11 -7.92 -2.37
CA LEU A 98 15.83 -6.51 -2.64
C LEU A 98 16.99 -5.67 -2.08
N ASP A 99 17.65 -4.92 -2.94
CA ASP A 99 18.68 -3.94 -2.59
C ASP A 99 18.21 -2.54 -2.99
N ASP A 100 18.29 -1.57 -2.08
CA ASP A 100 17.93 -0.18 -2.37
C ASP A 100 18.85 0.42 -3.46
N VAL A 101 18.25 0.96 -4.53
CA VAL A 101 18.95 1.63 -5.63
C VAL A 101 19.66 2.90 -5.14
N GLY A 102 19.07 3.61 -4.17
CA GLY A 102 19.68 4.77 -3.52
C GLY A 102 20.94 4.42 -2.72
N GLY A 103 21.15 3.12 -2.48
CA GLY A 103 22.22 2.57 -1.67
C GLY A 103 21.89 2.65 -0.19
N ASN A 104 22.19 1.59 0.53
CA ASN A 104 22.09 1.56 1.98
C ASN A 104 23.49 1.64 2.62
N PHE A 105 23.73 2.67 3.43
CA PHE A 105 25.00 2.87 4.13
C PHE A 105 25.30 1.78 5.15
N PHE A 106 24.28 1.10 5.67
CA PHE A 106 24.42 0.08 6.70
C PHE A 106 24.53 -1.34 6.14
N GLY A 107 24.45 -1.49 4.81
CA GLY A 107 24.52 -2.78 4.13
C GLY A 107 23.34 -3.70 4.44
N GLU A 108 22.20 -3.14 4.87
CA GLU A 108 20.98 -3.92 5.09
C GLU A 108 20.24 -4.10 3.77
N PHE A 109 19.68 -5.29 3.60
CA PHE A 109 18.92 -5.69 2.43
C PHE A 109 17.78 -6.60 2.86
N PHE A 110 16.80 -6.78 1.99
CA PHE A 110 15.65 -7.64 2.27
C PHE A 110 15.70 -8.89 1.40
N VAL A 111 15.13 -9.99 1.92
CA VAL A 111 14.88 -11.19 1.13
C VAL A 111 13.42 -11.57 1.28
N VAL A 112 12.68 -11.47 0.17
CA VAL A 112 11.32 -11.99 0.06
C VAL A 112 11.40 -13.50 -0.09
N THR A 113 10.79 -14.22 0.84
CA THR A 113 10.71 -15.69 0.86
C THR A 113 9.26 -16.12 0.97
N GLU A 114 8.98 -17.40 0.72
CA GLU A 114 7.64 -17.98 0.95
C GLU A 114 7.16 -17.80 2.41
N ALA A 115 8.10 -17.74 3.36
CA ALA A 115 7.79 -17.59 4.78
C ALA A 115 7.60 -16.13 5.22
N GLY A 116 7.85 -15.15 4.35
CA GLY A 116 7.78 -13.73 4.67
C GLY A 116 9.01 -12.93 4.22
N LEU A 117 9.13 -11.72 4.76
CA LEU A 117 10.21 -10.77 4.46
C LEU A 117 11.31 -10.91 5.50
N GLU A 118 12.47 -11.42 5.09
CA GLU A 118 13.68 -11.47 5.93
C GLU A 118 14.45 -10.15 5.84
N PHE A 119 14.88 -9.65 7.00
CA PHE A 119 15.74 -8.48 7.14
C PHE A 119 17.17 -8.97 7.38
N HIS A 120 18.09 -8.58 6.51
CA HIS A 120 19.48 -9.02 6.55
C HIS A 120 20.43 -7.84 6.70
N ASN A 121 21.59 -8.13 7.27
CA ASN A 121 22.77 -7.27 7.23
C ASN A 121 24.01 -8.13 6.96
N PHE A 122 25.21 -7.57 7.13
CA PHE A 122 26.48 -8.30 6.92
C PHE A 122 26.66 -9.54 7.81
N ARG A 123 25.92 -9.65 8.93
CA ARG A 123 25.93 -10.81 9.84
C ARG A 123 24.88 -11.86 9.47
N GLY A 124 24.02 -11.58 8.51
CA GLY A 124 22.92 -12.43 8.04
C GLY A 124 21.54 -11.94 8.47
N CYS A 125 20.56 -12.84 8.41
CA CYS A 125 19.17 -12.57 8.79
C CYS A 125 19.07 -12.29 10.29
N PHE A 126 18.52 -11.13 10.67
CA PHE A 126 18.31 -10.78 12.08
C PHE A 126 16.83 -10.68 12.45
N TYR A 127 15.94 -10.56 11.48
CA TYR A 127 14.50 -10.52 11.71
C TYR A 127 13.74 -11.05 10.48
N ARG A 128 12.52 -11.58 10.69
CA ARG A 128 11.61 -11.98 9.62
C ARG A 128 10.20 -11.50 9.97
N ALA A 129 9.63 -10.69 9.09
CA ALA A 129 8.23 -10.32 9.15
C ALA A 129 7.38 -11.40 8.46
N PRO A 130 6.35 -11.96 9.10
CA PRO A 130 5.48 -12.96 8.50
C PRO A 130 4.64 -12.35 7.37
N VAL A 131 4.24 -13.17 6.41
CA VAL A 131 3.32 -12.75 5.34
C VAL A 131 2.00 -12.31 5.97
N CYS A 132 1.56 -11.09 5.67
CA CYS A 132 0.20 -10.67 5.98
C CYS A 132 -0.73 -11.35 4.96
N GLU A 133 -1.74 -12.12 5.40
CA GLU A 133 -2.64 -12.91 4.52
C GLU A 133 -3.23 -12.10 3.35
N GLU A 134 -2.49 -12.01 2.25
CA GLU A 134 -2.85 -11.57 0.90
C GLU A 134 -1.54 -11.48 0.10
N THR A 135 -0.95 -12.62 -0.25
CA THR A 135 0.08 -12.65 -1.29
C THR A 135 -0.22 -13.79 -2.24
N LEU A 136 -0.71 -13.44 -3.43
CA LEU A 136 -0.80 -14.33 -4.57
C LEU A 136 0.62 -14.48 -5.13
N VAL A 137 1.32 -15.51 -4.69
CA VAL A 137 2.47 -15.99 -5.47
C VAL A 137 1.87 -16.70 -6.69
N ALA A 138 2.00 -16.06 -7.86
CA ALA A 138 1.69 -16.68 -9.15
C ALA A 138 2.78 -17.67 -9.56
#